data_AF-A0A9N9TFR4-F1
#
_entry.id   AF-A0A9N9TFR4-F1
#
_cell.length_a   1.000
_cell.length_b   1.000
_cell.length_c   1.000
_cell.angle_alpha   90.00
_cell.angle_beta   90.00
_cell.angle_gamma   90.00
#
_symmetry.space_group_name_H-M   'P 1'
#
loop_
_entity.id
_entity.type
_entity.pdbx_description
1 polymer ?
#
loop_
_entity_poly.entity_id
_entity_poly.type
_entity_poly.pdbx_seq_one_letter_code
_entity_poly.pdbx_strand_id
1 'polypeptide(L)'
;MSKNNIFKAAILLICVFIQNGQCTHLKGTFKSDEFFKFLIKFGFQKTDQHQAESSHGYIFGNITSKQQFSVPITFAVLDRQYFLDYYKNRVIYDKDQACKRMFSTLKTRAYDSKCSKEGKDYLRRIPCTKNKLCEDEDNPYHVVKNNQFTYVIQDFKQPS
;
A
#
# COMPACT_ATOMS: atom_id res chain seq x y z
N MET A 1 -32.36 -11.63 -38.74
CA MET A 1 -31.21 -10.88 -38.16
C MET A 1 -29.97 -11.76 -38.28
N SER A 2 -28.91 -11.32 -38.98
CA SER A 2 -27.73 -12.17 -39.23
C SER A 2 -27.05 -12.57 -37.91
N LYS A 3 -26.63 -13.84 -37.78
CA LYS A 3 -25.86 -14.35 -36.61
C LYS A 3 -24.69 -13.43 -36.26
N ASN A 4 -24.10 -12.78 -37.27
CA ASN A 4 -22.99 -11.85 -37.11
C ASN A 4 -23.38 -10.57 -36.33
N ASN A 5 -24.63 -10.12 -36.45
CA ASN A 5 -25.12 -8.93 -35.74
C ASN A 5 -25.44 -9.26 -34.28
N ILE A 6 -25.91 -10.48 -33.99
CA ILE A 6 -26.14 -10.95 -32.62
C ILE A 6 -24.81 -11.12 -31.89
N PHE A 7 -23.79 -11.68 -32.55
CA PHE A 7 -22.46 -11.84 -31.96
C PHE A 7 -21.79 -10.49 -31.66
N LYS A 8 -21.89 -9.52 -32.58
CA LYS A 8 -21.41 -8.15 -32.37
C LYS A 8 -22.14 -7.45 -31.22
N ALA A 9 -23.46 -7.61 -31.12
CA ALA A 9 -24.25 -7.05 -30.03
C ALA A 9 -23.87 -7.66 -28.66
N ALA A 10 -23.61 -8.97 -28.60
CA ALA A 10 -23.17 -9.63 -27.38
C ALA A 10 -21.78 -9.14 -26.90
N ILE A 11 -20.82 -9.00 -27.82
CA ILE A 11 -19.49 -8.44 -27.50
C ILE A 11 -19.60 -6.99 -27.00
N LEU A 12 -20.43 -6.18 -27.65
CA LEU A 12 -20.67 -4.80 -27.24
C LEU A 12 -21.28 -4.73 -25.84
N LEU A 13 -22.27 -5.59 -25.53
CA LEU A 13 -22.88 -5.68 -24.20
C LEU A 13 -21.84 -6.07 -23.14
N ILE A 14 -21.01 -7.08 -23.42
CA ILE A 14 -19.95 -7.55 -22.51
C ILE A 14 -18.94 -6.44 -22.21
N CYS A 15 -18.56 -5.64 -23.21
CA CYS A 15 -17.63 -4.52 -23.02
C CYS A 15 -18.23 -3.39 -22.16
N VAL A 16 -19.54 -3.17 -22.22
CA VAL A 16 -20.26 -2.16 -21.41
C VAL A 16 -20.36 -2.58 -19.93
N PHE A 17 -20.36 -3.89 -19.64
CA PHE A 17 -20.38 -4.42 -18.27
C PHE A 17 -18.99 -4.54 -17.62
N ILE A 18 -17.91 -4.17 -18.30
CA ILE A 18 -16.60 -4.07 -17.67
C ILE A 18 -16.62 -2.84 -16.76
N GLN A 19 -16.95 -3.06 -15.49
CA GLN A 19 -16.84 -2.01 -14.48
C GLN A 19 -15.38 -1.56 -14.39
N ASN A 20 -15.11 -0.32 -14.83
CA ASN A 20 -13.85 0.33 -14.56
C ASN A 20 -13.82 0.66 -13.05
N GLY A 21 -13.22 -0.23 -12.26
CA GLY A 21 -12.88 0.09 -10.88
C GLY A 21 -12.01 1.34 -10.87
N GLN A 22 -12.46 2.41 -10.22
CA GLN A 22 -11.65 3.62 -10.08
C GLN A 22 -10.58 3.37 -9.03
N CYS A 23 -9.43 2.85 -9.47
CA CYS A 23 -8.23 2.76 -8.64
C CYS A 23 -7.22 3.83 -9.05
N THR A 24 -6.53 4.41 -8.07
CA THR A 24 -5.43 5.33 -8.35
C THR A 24 -4.18 4.52 -8.65
N HIS A 25 -3.62 4.70 -9.85
CA HIS A 25 -2.38 4.05 -10.26
C HIS A 25 -1.21 5.01 -10.16
N LEU A 26 -0.19 4.63 -9.39
CA LEU A 26 1.07 5.37 -9.28
C LEU A 26 2.18 4.61 -9.99
N LYS A 27 2.91 5.31 -10.86
CA LYS A 27 4.12 4.80 -11.51
C LYS A 27 5.19 5.86 -11.43
N GLY A 28 6.41 5.45 -11.08
CA GLY A 28 7.52 6.38 -11.01
C GLY A 28 8.80 5.72 -10.54
N THR A 29 9.78 6.56 -10.25
CA THR A 29 11.06 6.19 -9.68
C THR A 29 11.29 6.98 -8.39
N PHE A 30 12.11 6.44 -7.51
CA PHE A 30 12.58 7.12 -6.30
C PHE A 30 14.11 7.18 -6.34
N LYS A 31 14.65 8.16 -5.61
CA LYS A 31 16.08 8.28 -5.34
C LYS A 31 16.27 8.28 -3.82
N SER A 32 17.37 7.71 -3.35
CA SER A 32 17.67 7.57 -1.92
C SER A 32 18.37 8.79 -1.31
N ASP A 33 18.73 9.79 -2.13
CA ASP A 33 19.25 11.09 -1.67
C ASP A 33 18.13 12.00 -1.12
N GLU A 34 16.87 11.71 -1.45
CA GLU A 34 15.70 12.34 -0.85
C GLU A 34 15.39 11.72 0.53
N PHE A 35 15.19 12.57 1.54
CA PHE A 35 14.92 12.13 2.91
C PHE A 35 13.64 11.28 3.04
N PHE A 36 12.56 11.68 2.36
CA PHE A 36 11.39 10.85 2.12
C PHE A 36 10.65 11.38 0.90
N LYS A 37 9.80 10.54 0.30
CA LYS A 37 8.93 10.92 -0.81
C LYS A 37 7.47 10.67 -0.46
N PHE A 38 6.68 11.73 -0.47
CA PHE A 38 5.23 11.62 -0.32
C PHE A 38 4.61 11.20 -1.65
N LEU A 39 3.85 10.10 -1.65
CA LEU A 39 3.26 9.56 -2.88
C LEU A 39 1.82 10.05 -3.08
N ILE A 40 0.96 9.84 -2.09
CA ILE A 40 -0.47 10.14 -2.21
C ILE A 40 -1.15 10.20 -0.84
N LYS A 41 -2.26 10.94 -0.78
CA LYS A 41 -3.28 10.85 0.27
C LYS A 41 -4.54 10.24 -0.33
N PHE A 42 -5.13 9.27 0.36
CA PHE A 42 -6.41 8.65 -0.03
C PHE A 42 -7.32 8.52 1.20
N GLY A 43 -8.58 8.19 0.95
CA GLY A 43 -9.55 7.78 1.97
C GLY A 43 -10.19 6.47 1.56
N PHE A 44 -10.57 5.66 2.54
CA PHE A 44 -11.32 4.43 2.33
C PHE A 44 -12.75 4.60 2.82
N GLN A 45 -13.67 3.88 2.19
CA GLN A 45 -14.98 3.67 2.75
C GLN A 45 -14.88 2.75 3.97
N LYS A 46 -15.84 2.88 4.88
CA LYS A 46 -15.93 2.01 6.04
C LYS A 46 -16.11 0.56 5.60
N THR A 47 -15.43 -0.34 6.27
CA THR A 47 -15.58 -1.78 6.03
C THR A 47 -16.90 -2.27 6.62
N ASP A 48 -17.70 -2.95 5.81
CA ASP A 48 -18.91 -3.64 6.25
C ASP A 48 -18.49 -4.88 7.05
N GLN A 49 -18.92 -4.98 8.31
CA GLN A 49 -18.60 -6.13 9.17
C GLN A 49 -19.18 -7.44 8.65
N HIS A 50 -20.33 -7.40 7.97
CA HIS A 50 -20.98 -8.58 7.42
C HIS A 50 -20.41 -9.00 6.06
N GLN A 51 -19.71 -8.09 5.39
CA GLN A 51 -19.14 -8.31 4.06
C GLN A 51 -17.70 -7.77 3.98
N ALA A 52 -16.91 -8.08 5.01
CA ALA A 52 -15.58 -7.50 5.20
C ALA A 52 -14.67 -7.71 3.97
N GLU A 53 -14.59 -8.95 3.47
CA GLU A 53 -13.77 -9.29 2.31
C GLU A 53 -14.12 -8.50 1.05
N SER A 54 -15.39 -8.15 0.86
CA SER A 54 -15.84 -7.39 -0.31
C SER A 54 -15.79 -5.87 -0.14
N SER A 55 -15.57 -5.39 1.09
CA SER A 55 -15.60 -3.97 1.45
C SER A 55 -14.26 -3.44 1.99
N HIS A 56 -13.21 -4.28 1.99
CA HIS A 56 -11.87 -3.85 2.31
C HIS A 56 -11.31 -2.85 1.29
N GLY A 57 -10.48 -1.94 1.79
CA GLY A 57 -9.55 -1.20 0.96
C GLY A 57 -8.30 -2.03 0.69
N TYR A 58 -7.69 -1.84 -0.48
CA TYR A 58 -6.44 -2.52 -0.83
C TYR A 58 -5.41 -1.53 -1.38
N ILE A 59 -4.15 -1.72 -0.99
CA ILE A 59 -2.99 -1.05 -1.59
C ILE A 59 -1.99 -2.13 -1.94
N PHE A 60 -1.71 -2.30 -3.23
CA PHE A 60 -0.87 -3.39 -3.71
C PHE A 60 -0.03 -2.92 -4.89
N GLY A 61 1.06 -3.62 -5.16
CA GLY A 61 1.89 -3.30 -6.30
C GLY A 61 3.23 -4.01 -6.34
N ASN A 62 4.07 -3.50 -7.22
CA ASN A 62 5.41 -4.00 -7.48
C ASN A 62 6.41 -2.84 -7.28
N ILE A 63 7.38 -3.01 -6.38
CA ILE A 63 8.42 -2.01 -6.13
C ILE A 63 9.76 -2.74 -6.20
N THR A 64 10.45 -2.58 -7.32
CA THR A 64 11.73 -3.26 -7.60
C THR A 64 12.85 -2.27 -7.86
N SER A 65 14.09 -2.67 -7.67
CA SER A 65 15.27 -1.92 -8.08
C SER A 65 16.21 -2.77 -8.91
N LYS A 66 17.01 -2.11 -9.75
CA LYS A 66 18.17 -2.72 -10.42
C LYS A 66 19.44 -2.64 -9.56
N GLN A 67 19.44 -1.77 -8.55
CA GLN A 67 20.57 -1.56 -7.64
C GLN A 67 20.33 -2.32 -6.33
N GLN A 68 21.41 -2.80 -5.74
CA GLN A 68 21.41 -3.38 -4.40
C GLN A 68 21.61 -2.27 -3.37
N PHE A 69 20.79 -2.25 -2.33
CA PHE A 69 20.91 -1.32 -1.22
C PHE A 69 21.50 -2.06 -0.02
N SER A 70 22.43 -1.42 0.71
CA SER A 70 22.99 -1.98 1.95
C SER A 70 21.95 -2.07 3.07
N VAL A 71 20.94 -1.20 3.03
CA VAL A 71 19.82 -1.17 3.96
C VAL A 71 18.53 -0.97 3.14
N PRO A 72 17.45 -1.72 3.42
CA PRO A 72 16.19 -1.54 2.72
C PRO A 72 15.57 -0.18 3.02
N ILE A 73 14.80 0.33 2.06
CA ILE A 73 13.99 1.54 2.22
C ILE A 73 12.64 1.14 2.82
N THR A 74 12.10 1.99 3.68
CA THR A 74 10.78 1.78 4.26
C THR A 74 9.69 2.38 3.38
N PHE A 75 8.86 1.53 2.79
CA PHE A 75 7.56 1.94 2.24
C PHE A 75 6.54 1.92 3.38
N ALA A 76 5.81 3.01 3.56
CA ALA A 76 4.92 3.18 4.70
C ALA A 76 3.53 3.65 4.27
N VAL A 77 2.51 2.97 4.80
CA VAL A 77 1.11 3.40 4.76
C VAL A 77 0.75 3.84 6.16
N LEU A 78 0.35 5.11 6.34
CA LEU A 78 0.21 5.72 7.65
C LEU A 78 -1.19 6.33 7.83
N ASP A 79 -1.78 6.13 9.01
CA ASP A 79 -2.92 6.94 9.44
C ASP A 79 -2.52 8.43 9.50
N ARG A 80 -3.47 9.32 9.22
CA ARG A 80 -3.25 10.78 9.19
C ARG A 80 -2.49 11.31 10.40
N GLN A 81 -2.77 10.78 11.59
CA GLN A 81 -2.16 11.24 12.84
C GLN A 81 -0.64 11.03 12.87
N TYR A 82 -0.14 9.92 12.31
CA TYR A 82 1.28 9.59 12.32
C TYR A 82 2.06 10.35 11.24
N PHE A 83 1.39 10.70 10.14
CA PHE A 83 2.01 11.44 9.04
C PHE A 83 2.38 12.89 9.42
N LEU A 84 1.64 13.52 10.34
CA LEU A 84 1.92 14.92 10.72
C LEU A 84 3.31 15.09 11.33
N ASP A 85 3.76 14.11 12.11
CA ASP A 85 5.09 14.11 12.71
C ASP A 85 6.19 13.96 11.63
N TYR A 86 5.94 13.15 10.60
CA TYR A 86 6.82 13.03 9.43
C TYR A 86 7.02 14.37 8.73
N TYR A 87 5.92 15.07 8.47
CA TYR A 87 5.96 16.33 7.73
C TYR A 87 6.66 17.44 8.51
N LYS A 88 6.42 17.55 9.82
CA LYS A 88 7.03 18.58 10.67
C LYS A 88 8.54 18.40 10.83
N ASN A 89 9.01 17.15 10.95
CA ASN A 89 10.43 16.87 11.20
C ASN A 89 11.32 16.99 9.95
N ARG A 90 10.75 17.19 8.75
CA ARG A 90 11.52 17.31 7.49
C ARG A 90 12.51 18.47 7.46
N VAL A 91 12.23 19.53 8.23
CA VAL A 91 13.04 20.75 8.29
C VAL A 91 14.23 20.62 9.25
N ILE A 92 14.32 19.50 9.99
CA ILE A 92 15.46 19.23 10.86
C ILE A 92 16.69 18.96 9.99
N TYR A 93 17.76 19.71 10.28
CA TYR A 93 19.04 19.60 9.58
C TYR A 93 19.72 18.26 9.86
N ASP A 94 19.77 17.86 11.13
CA ASP A 94 20.26 16.55 11.57
C ASP A 94 19.29 15.43 11.14
N LYS A 95 19.71 14.65 10.14
CA LYS A 95 18.90 13.58 9.55
C LYS A 95 18.72 12.39 10.49
N ASP A 96 19.68 12.10 11.35
CA ASP A 96 19.56 11.01 12.32
C ASP A 96 18.54 11.36 13.39
N GLN A 97 18.57 12.59 13.87
CA GLN A 97 17.56 13.09 14.81
C GLN A 97 16.18 13.15 14.15
N ALA A 98 16.10 13.60 12.89
CA ALA A 98 14.85 13.60 12.12
C ALA A 98 14.28 12.17 12.02
N CYS A 99 15.08 11.20 11.60
CA CYS A 99 14.69 9.79 11.53
C CYS A 99 14.17 9.27 12.87
N LYS A 100 14.92 9.46 13.97
CA LYS A 100 14.50 9.01 15.30
C LYS A 100 13.14 9.58 15.72
N ARG A 101 12.89 10.86 15.43
CA ARG A 101 11.62 11.53 15.77
C ARG A 101 10.46 11.10 14.86
N MET A 102 10.70 10.86 13.57
CA MET A 102 9.64 10.39 12.67
C MET A 102 9.18 8.98 13.03
N PHE A 103 10.11 8.10 13.43
CA PHE A 103 9.81 6.71 13.72
C PHE A 103 9.54 6.41 15.20
N SER A 104 9.71 7.36 16.12
CA SER A 104 9.51 7.10 17.56
C SER A 104 8.12 6.57 17.88
N THR A 105 7.09 7.16 17.27
CA THR A 105 5.71 6.72 17.44
C THR A 105 5.45 5.42 16.68
N LEU A 106 5.93 5.33 15.43
CA LEU A 106 5.71 4.14 14.59
C LEU A 106 6.36 2.89 15.14
N LYS A 107 7.55 2.97 15.75
CA LYS A 107 8.23 1.82 16.36
C LYS A 107 7.33 1.08 17.36
N THR A 108 6.44 1.79 18.04
CA THR A 108 5.51 1.19 19.02
C THR A 108 4.19 0.74 18.41
N ARG A 109 3.82 1.25 17.23
CA ARG A 109 2.49 1.05 16.63
C ARG A 109 2.50 0.19 15.39
N ALA A 110 3.60 0.14 14.65
CA ALA A 110 3.78 -0.74 13.52
C ALA A 110 4.15 -2.13 14.02
N TYR A 111 3.67 -3.16 13.32
CA TYR A 111 4.01 -4.53 13.61
C TYR A 111 5.51 -4.77 13.46
N ASP A 112 6.10 -5.42 14.46
CA ASP A 112 7.42 -6.01 14.38
C ASP A 112 7.43 -7.27 15.25
N SER A 113 7.83 -8.40 14.65
CA SER A 113 7.84 -9.72 15.30
C SER A 113 8.58 -9.76 16.65
N LYS A 114 9.56 -8.88 16.86
CA LYS A 114 10.37 -8.81 18.09
C LYS A 114 9.94 -7.66 19.00
N CYS A 115 9.64 -6.50 18.43
CA CYS A 115 9.47 -5.25 19.15
C CYS A 115 8.02 -4.87 19.41
N SER A 116 7.08 -5.25 18.53
CA SER A 116 5.67 -4.87 18.64
C SER A 116 4.76 -5.86 17.91
N LYS A 117 4.47 -7.00 18.56
CA LYS A 117 3.66 -8.08 17.97
C LYS A 117 2.19 -7.72 17.75
N GLU A 118 1.67 -6.77 18.51
CA GLU A 118 0.30 -6.27 18.41
C GLU A 118 0.20 -5.01 17.52
N GLY A 119 1.31 -4.62 16.89
CA GLY A 119 1.34 -3.49 16.00
C GLY A 119 0.48 -3.71 14.75
N LYS A 120 0.13 -2.61 14.10
CA LYS A 120 -0.59 -2.60 12.83
C LYS A 120 0.37 -2.75 11.66
N ASP A 121 -0.17 -3.30 10.58
CA ASP A 121 0.60 -3.52 9.37
C ASP A 121 0.77 -2.24 8.54
N TYR A 122 1.85 -1.50 8.80
CA TYR A 122 2.12 -0.20 8.18
C TYR A 122 3.33 -0.17 7.26
N LEU A 123 4.26 -1.11 7.39
CA LEU A 123 5.61 -0.98 6.84
C LEU A 123 5.96 -2.14 5.90
N ARG A 124 6.68 -1.84 4.82
CA ARG A 124 7.33 -2.81 3.94
C ARG A 124 8.76 -2.39 3.66
N ARG A 125 9.66 -3.37 3.63
CA ARG A 125 11.03 -3.25 3.18
C ARG A 125 11.06 -3.39 1.67
N ILE A 126 11.46 -2.31 1.00
CA ILE A 126 11.58 -2.21 -0.45
C ILE A 126 13.03 -1.85 -0.81
N PRO A 127 13.50 -2.14 -2.04
CA PRO A 127 12.82 -2.84 -3.13
C PRO A 127 12.63 -4.33 -2.84
N CYS A 128 11.55 -4.90 -3.37
CA CYS A 128 11.28 -6.32 -3.34
C CYS A 128 12.02 -7.03 -4.48
N THR A 129 12.41 -8.29 -4.26
CA THR A 129 13.12 -9.07 -5.29
C THR A 129 12.21 -9.29 -6.49
N LYS A 130 12.70 -8.98 -7.69
CA LYS A 130 11.91 -9.07 -8.92
C LYS A 130 11.25 -10.45 -9.05
N ASN A 131 9.96 -10.45 -9.40
CA ASN A 131 9.11 -11.64 -9.55
C ASN A 131 8.96 -12.49 -8.27
N LYS A 132 9.27 -11.94 -7.10
CA LYS A 132 9.04 -12.54 -5.79
C LYS A 132 8.27 -11.58 -4.91
N LEU A 133 7.60 -12.12 -3.89
CA LEU A 133 6.99 -11.33 -2.83
C LEU A 133 8.05 -10.49 -2.09
N CYS A 134 7.59 -9.42 -1.46
CA CYS A 134 8.40 -8.67 -0.52
C CYS A 134 8.76 -9.54 0.70
N GLU A 135 9.90 -9.26 1.35
CA GLU A 135 10.40 -10.07 2.47
C GLU A 135 9.43 -10.12 3.66
N ASP A 136 8.61 -9.08 3.82
CA ASP A 136 7.62 -8.97 4.89
C ASP A 136 6.28 -9.64 4.56
N GLU A 137 6.17 -10.29 3.40
CA GLU A 137 4.95 -11.00 2.97
C GLU A 137 5.15 -12.51 3.14
N ASP A 138 4.51 -13.08 4.16
CA ASP A 138 4.70 -14.50 4.53
C ASP A 138 3.80 -15.45 3.75
N ASN A 139 2.62 -14.98 3.29
CA ASN A 139 1.62 -15.81 2.65
C ASN A 139 1.19 -15.26 1.27
N PRO A 140 1.50 -15.97 0.16
CA PRO A 140 1.08 -15.53 -1.18
C PRO A 140 -0.43 -15.43 -1.36
N TYR A 141 -1.23 -16.17 -0.59
CA TYR A 141 -2.69 -16.12 -0.68
C TYR A 141 -3.27 -14.78 -0.20
N HIS A 142 -2.53 -14.02 0.61
CA HIS A 142 -2.97 -12.71 1.10
C HIS A 142 -2.56 -11.56 0.17
N VAL A 143 -1.79 -11.86 -0.87
CA VAL A 143 -1.28 -10.87 -1.84
C VAL A 143 -2.14 -10.88 -3.09
N VAL A 144 -2.55 -9.69 -3.54
CA VAL A 144 -3.29 -9.54 -4.81
C VAL A 144 -2.46 -10.12 -5.94
N LYS A 145 -3.06 -11.05 -6.69
CA LYS A 145 -2.41 -11.82 -7.76
C LYS A 145 -1.57 -10.92 -8.68
N ASN A 146 -0.36 -11.37 -9.02
CA ASN A 146 0.64 -10.67 -9.84
C ASN A 146 1.25 -9.40 -9.21
N ASN A 147 1.14 -9.23 -7.90
CA ASN A 147 1.81 -8.16 -7.15
C ASN A 147 2.80 -8.73 -6.13
N GLN A 148 3.71 -7.88 -5.63
CA GLN A 148 4.75 -8.27 -4.67
C GLN A 148 4.35 -8.04 -3.22
N PHE A 149 3.40 -7.14 -2.96
CA PHE A 149 2.88 -6.85 -1.63
C PHE A 149 1.41 -6.48 -1.67
N THR A 150 0.74 -6.55 -0.52
CA THR A 150 -0.60 -6.02 -0.34
C THR A 150 -0.79 -5.54 1.09
N TYR A 151 -1.29 -4.32 1.25
CA TYR A 151 -1.93 -3.87 2.48
C TYR A 151 -3.44 -4.04 2.35
N VAL A 152 -4.03 -4.69 3.33
CA VAL A 152 -5.49 -4.76 3.51
C VAL A 152 -5.89 -3.69 4.52
N ILE A 153 -6.71 -2.74 4.10
CA ILE A 153 -7.16 -1.63 4.93
C ILE A 153 -8.58 -1.91 5.39
N GLN A 154 -8.75 -1.92 6.70
CA GLN A 154 -10.01 -2.23 7.36
C GLN A 154 -10.32 -1.14 8.38
N ASP A 155 -11.53 -0.58 8.31
CA ASP A 155 -12.05 0.32 9.33
C ASP A 155 -13.44 -0.13 9.77
N PHE A 156 -13.47 -0.82 10.92
CA PHE A 156 -14.71 -1.29 11.55
C PHE A 156 -15.29 -0.29 12.55
N LYS A 157 -14.63 0.84 12.82
CA LYS A 157 -15.12 1.78 13.85
C LYS A 157 -16.50 2.31 13.45
N GLN A 158 -17.48 2.10 14.31
CA GLN A 158 -18.73 2.85 14.27
C GLN A 158 -18.48 4.25 14.84
N PRO A 159 -19.02 5.33 14.25
CA PRO A 159 -19.10 6.59 14.97
C PRO A 159 -19.92 6.32 16.25
N SER A 160 -19.32 6.68 17.38
CA SER A 160 -19.96 6.71 18.71
C SER A 160 -21.02 7.80 18.77
#